data_AF-A0A7U9MTP6-F1
#
_entry.id   AF-A0A7U9MTP6-F1
#
_cell.length_a   1.000
_cell.length_b   1.000
_cell.length_c   1.000
_cell.angle_alpha   90.00
_cell.angle_beta   90.00
_cell.angle_gamma   90.00
#
_symmetry.space_group_name_H-M   'P 1'
#
loop_
_entity.id
_entity.type
_entity.pdbx_description
1 polymer ?
#
loop_
_entity_poly.entity_id
_entity_poly.type
_entity_poly.pdbx_seq_one_letter_code
_entity_poly.pdbx_strand_id
1 'polypeptide(L)'
;MIVSSMAGFLINEKVLLIRYGIKARITLEYSLLSDFPEALFKTISETLKVLGWQEEIKLISYRGILNGVSLLLLGIIIALVMYSLKCINMLDDFDRLFFLFSLFSFFISAYLLIFTKENVSAMYLTPSIYALTFWCCIFWFKYYKHNVGKKEKIILLSILIFFYLFSWKNMYSVFVDERREIVLEQDIVLEVLKEKGYEYGYATFWHSMPITAASDFQIESTNISIVEEGFYYYRWLSPKEYYDKDYYRGNVFVVLHESEKELFNGVLAKKDIQIPDAIFDDGFYTIYEMDNKDIIKCIIE
;
A
#
# COMPACT_ATOMS: atom_id res chain seq x y z
N MET A 1 7.19 27.28 -2.32
CA MET A 1 7.59 25.94 -1.83
C MET A 1 7.99 25.95 -0.36
N ILE A 2 8.99 26.73 0.08
CA ILE A 2 9.45 26.69 1.48
C ILE A 2 8.33 27.08 2.47
N VAL A 3 7.62 28.18 2.22
CA VAL A 3 6.53 28.67 3.09
C VAL A 3 5.37 27.66 3.19
N SER A 4 4.98 27.04 2.07
CA SER A 4 3.93 26.02 2.05
C SER A 4 4.35 24.75 2.79
N SER A 5 5.61 24.34 2.66
CA SER A 5 6.16 23.20 3.40
C SER A 5 6.23 23.46 4.90
N MET A 6 6.61 24.68 5.32
CA MET A 6 6.61 25.09 6.73
C MET A 6 5.19 25.13 7.32
N ALA A 7 4.21 25.66 6.58
CA ALA A 7 2.82 25.66 7.00
C ALA A 7 2.28 24.23 7.18
N GLY A 8 2.55 23.34 6.23
CA GLY A 8 2.17 21.92 6.33
C GLY A 8 2.80 21.23 7.54
N PHE A 9 4.09 21.48 7.79
CA PHE A 9 4.79 20.94 8.97
C PHE A 9 4.16 21.43 10.29
N LEU A 10 3.84 22.73 10.39
CA LEU A 10 3.22 23.29 11.59
C LEU A 10 1.83 22.72 11.84
N ILE A 11 1.01 22.55 10.79
CA ILE A 11 -0.31 21.90 10.92
C ILE A 11 -0.14 20.46 11.42
N ASN A 12 0.81 19.72 10.86
CA ASN A 12 1.09 18.35 11.29
C ASN A 12 1.48 18.29 12.77
N GLU A 13 2.42 19.14 13.21
CA GLU A 13 2.91 19.15 14.58
C GLU A 13 1.89 19.66 15.61
N LYS A 14 1.17 20.74 15.28
CA LYS A 14 0.32 21.44 16.24
C LYS A 14 -1.14 20.99 16.23
N VAL A 15 -1.59 20.31 15.19
CA VAL A 15 -2.99 19.90 15.06
C VAL A 15 -3.08 18.37 14.96
N LEU A 16 -2.43 17.80 13.94
CA LEU A 16 -2.61 16.38 13.63
C LEU A 16 -1.96 15.48 14.67
N LEU A 17 -0.70 15.74 15.05
CA LEU A 17 0.03 14.95 16.04
C LEU A 17 -0.55 15.02 17.45
N ILE A 18 -1.33 16.06 17.76
CA ILE A 18 -1.99 16.16 19.06
C ILE A 18 -3.23 15.25 19.09
N ARG A 19 -4.00 15.20 18.01
CA ARG A 19 -5.29 14.51 17.96
C ARG A 19 -5.23 13.07 17.47
N TYR A 20 -4.35 12.79 16.52
CA TYR A 20 -4.25 11.49 15.88
C TYR A 20 -3.00 10.76 16.32
N GLY A 21 -3.16 9.46 16.52
CA GLY A 21 -2.04 8.55 16.58
C GLY A 21 -1.32 8.54 15.24
N ILE A 22 -0.02 8.77 15.31
CA ILE A 22 0.90 8.39 14.27
C ILE A 22 1.68 7.22 14.86
N LYS A 23 2.08 6.27 14.03
CA LYS A 23 2.94 5.13 14.38
C LYS A 23 4.21 5.77 14.93
N ALA A 24 4.23 5.92 16.26
CA ALA A 24 5.23 6.70 16.96
C ALA A 24 6.53 5.91 16.81
N ARG A 25 7.39 6.40 15.91
CA ARG A 25 8.49 5.67 15.28
C ARG A 25 8.02 4.65 14.26
N ILE A 26 8.14 5.03 12.99
CA ILE A 26 8.80 4.13 12.05
C ILE A 26 10.21 3.94 12.64
N THR A 27 10.38 3.01 13.58
CA THR A 27 11.68 2.35 13.67
C THR A 27 11.80 1.69 12.32
N LEU A 28 12.47 2.37 11.39
CA LEU A 28 12.89 1.78 10.13
C LEU A 28 13.71 0.58 10.54
N GLU A 29 13.04 -0.58 10.60
CA GLU A 29 13.72 -1.83 10.84
C GLU A 29 14.44 -2.12 9.55
N TYR A 30 15.75 -1.90 9.58
CA TYR A 30 16.58 -2.23 8.46
C TYR A 30 16.66 -3.76 8.35
N SER A 31 16.58 -4.26 7.12
CA SER A 31 16.85 -5.67 6.84
C SER A 31 18.31 -5.99 7.16
N LEU A 32 18.58 -7.24 7.55
CA LEU A 32 19.96 -7.66 7.73
C LEU A 32 20.63 -7.74 6.35
N LEU A 33 21.94 -7.52 6.30
CA LEU A 33 22.70 -7.62 5.04
C LEU A 33 22.58 -9.03 4.41
N SER A 34 22.32 -10.05 5.23
CA SER A 34 22.02 -11.42 4.77
C SER A 34 20.80 -11.51 3.86
N ASP A 35 19.82 -10.63 4.08
CA ASP A 35 18.51 -10.66 3.41
C ASP A 35 18.56 -9.86 2.10
N PHE A 36 19.67 -9.17 1.83
CA PHE A 36 19.85 -8.31 0.67
C PHE A 36 19.57 -9.03 -0.67
N PRO A 37 20.09 -10.25 -0.94
CA PRO A 37 19.83 -10.92 -2.21
C PRO A 37 18.33 -11.16 -2.43
N GLU A 38 17.64 -11.64 -1.40
CA GLU A 38 16.20 -11.91 -1.45
C GLU A 38 15.40 -10.61 -1.63
N ALA A 39 15.72 -9.57 -0.86
CA ALA A 39 15.07 -8.27 -0.98
C ALA A 39 15.30 -7.61 -2.36
N LEU A 40 16.49 -7.79 -2.94
CA LEU A 40 16.79 -7.34 -4.30
C LEU A 40 15.98 -8.12 -5.34
N PHE A 41 15.92 -9.45 -5.25
CA PHE A 41 15.10 -10.28 -6.15
C PHE A 41 13.62 -9.93 -6.04
N LYS A 42 13.11 -9.74 -4.81
CA LYS A 42 11.74 -9.28 -4.55
C LYS A 42 11.50 -7.92 -5.24
N THR A 43 12.40 -6.96 -5.06
CA THR A 43 12.28 -5.62 -5.68
C THR A 43 12.25 -5.69 -7.20
N ILE A 44 13.07 -6.55 -7.81
CA ILE A 44 13.07 -6.77 -9.27
C ILE A 44 11.78 -7.46 -9.72
N SER A 45 11.34 -8.52 -9.03
CA SER A 45 10.09 -9.24 -9.34
C SER A 45 8.89 -8.30 -9.28
N GLU A 46 8.79 -7.53 -8.20
CA GLU A 46 7.71 -6.59 -7.98
C GLU A 46 7.73 -5.42 -8.98
N THR A 47 8.92 -4.97 -9.41
CA THR A 47 9.07 -4.03 -10.54
C THR A 47 8.54 -4.63 -11.84
N LEU A 48 8.83 -5.90 -12.11
CA LEU A 48 8.31 -6.62 -13.27
C LEU A 48 6.79 -6.80 -13.20
N LYS A 49 6.20 -7.00 -12.01
CA LYS A 49 4.74 -7.08 -11.84
C LYS A 49 4.04 -5.79 -12.28
N VAL A 50 4.61 -4.62 -11.98
CA VAL A 50 4.13 -3.32 -12.51
C VAL A 50 4.14 -3.29 -14.05
N LEU A 51 5.08 -4.00 -14.66
CA LEU A 51 5.18 -4.14 -16.11
C LEU A 51 4.27 -5.22 -16.68
N GLY A 52 3.53 -5.97 -15.85
CA GLY A 52 2.62 -7.05 -16.27
C GLY A 52 3.17 -8.46 -16.15
N TRP A 53 4.28 -8.64 -15.43
CA TRP A 53 4.81 -9.96 -15.12
C TRP A 53 3.89 -10.73 -14.19
N GLN A 54 3.69 -12.01 -14.49
CA GLN A 54 2.91 -12.95 -13.71
C GLN A 54 3.77 -14.14 -13.30
N GLU A 55 3.67 -14.55 -12.05
CA GLU A 55 4.44 -15.66 -11.49
C GLU A 55 3.82 -17.02 -11.88
N GLU A 56 4.64 -18.09 -11.87
CA GLU A 56 4.21 -19.48 -12.07
C GLU A 56 3.56 -19.82 -13.43
N ILE A 57 4.02 -19.17 -14.51
CA ILE A 57 3.45 -19.34 -15.84
C ILE A 57 4.33 -20.18 -16.76
N LYS A 58 3.71 -21.08 -17.54
CA LYS A 58 4.38 -21.81 -18.62
C LYS A 58 4.91 -20.84 -19.69
N LEU A 59 6.20 -20.94 -20.02
CA LEU A 59 6.91 -20.09 -20.98
C LEU A 59 6.18 -19.96 -22.34
N ILE A 60 5.73 -21.07 -22.92
CA ILE A 60 4.99 -21.10 -24.19
C ILE A 60 3.49 -21.13 -23.89
N SER A 61 2.97 -20.00 -23.40
CA SER A 61 1.54 -19.77 -23.22
C SER A 61 1.23 -18.31 -23.54
N TYR A 62 -0.05 -17.97 -23.77
CA TYR A 62 -0.45 -16.57 -23.98
C TYR A 62 0.06 -15.66 -22.85
N ARG A 63 -0.03 -16.12 -21.60
CA ARG A 63 0.48 -15.38 -20.44
C ARG A 63 2.01 -15.36 -20.39
N GLY A 64 2.69 -16.42 -20.83
CA GLY A 64 4.15 -16.45 -20.97
C GLY A 64 4.69 -15.45 -22.00
N ILE A 65 3.94 -15.21 -23.09
CA ILE A 65 4.26 -14.14 -24.05
C ILE A 65 4.17 -12.75 -23.38
N LEU A 66 3.17 -12.52 -22.51
CA LEU A 66 3.05 -11.27 -21.76
C LEU A 66 4.23 -11.06 -20.80
N ASN A 67 4.75 -12.11 -20.18
CA ASN A 67 5.99 -12.05 -19.39
C ASN A 67 7.19 -11.66 -20.26
N GLY A 68 7.29 -12.19 -21.47
CA GLY A 68 8.31 -11.79 -22.45
C GLY A 68 8.23 -10.31 -22.84
N VAL A 69 7.01 -9.78 -23.00
CA VAL A 69 6.78 -8.34 -23.24
C VAL A 69 7.22 -7.50 -22.04
N SER A 70 6.94 -7.94 -20.82
CA SER A 70 7.36 -7.26 -19.58
C SER A 70 8.89 -7.14 -19.49
N LEU A 71 9.62 -8.21 -19.82
CA LEU A 71 11.09 -8.20 -19.86
C LEU A 71 11.63 -7.27 -20.96
N LEU A 72 11.00 -7.25 -22.14
CA LEU A 72 11.37 -6.36 -23.23
C LEU A 72 11.16 -4.89 -22.84
N LEU A 73 10.05 -4.56 -22.17
CA LEU A 73 9.77 -3.22 -21.66
C LEU A 73 10.82 -2.79 -20.62
N LEU A 74 11.19 -3.68 -19.69
CA LEU A 74 12.25 -3.40 -18.73
C LEU A 74 13.59 -3.08 -19.43
N GLY A 75 13.96 -3.88 -20.43
CA GLY A 75 15.16 -3.64 -21.23
C GLY A 75 15.15 -2.29 -21.95
N ILE A 76 14.00 -1.88 -22.50
CA ILE A 76 13.81 -0.57 -23.13
C ILE A 76 13.98 0.56 -22.11
N ILE A 77 13.39 0.44 -20.92
CA ILE A 77 13.54 1.44 -19.85
C ILE A 77 15.01 1.59 -19.45
N ILE A 78 15.70 0.47 -19.22
CA ILE A 78 17.12 0.49 -18.86
C ILE A 78 17.95 1.17 -19.97
N ALA A 79 17.70 0.83 -21.23
CA ALA A 79 18.38 1.46 -22.37
C ALA A 79 18.12 2.99 -22.43
N LEU A 80 16.87 3.42 -22.21
CA LEU A 80 16.48 4.83 -22.18
C LEU A 80 17.16 5.59 -21.03
N VAL A 81 17.21 5.00 -19.84
CA VAL A 81 17.87 5.61 -18.66
C VAL A 81 19.37 5.71 -18.89
N MET A 82 20.04 4.62 -19.33
CA MET A 82 21.48 4.63 -19.61
C MET A 82 21.85 5.66 -20.67
N TYR A 83 21.03 5.80 -21.71
CA TYR A 83 21.22 6.81 -22.73
C TYR A 83 21.05 8.23 -22.18
N SER A 84 19.98 8.47 -21.41
CA SER A 84 19.71 9.77 -20.79
C SER A 84 20.83 10.20 -19.83
N LEU A 85 21.42 9.24 -19.08
CA LEU A 85 22.59 9.48 -18.23
C LEU A 85 23.83 9.91 -19.04
N LYS A 86 24.12 9.23 -20.15
CA LYS A 86 25.26 9.58 -21.02
C LYS A 86 25.14 10.98 -21.62
N CYS A 87 23.91 11.43 -21.82
CA CYS A 87 23.60 12.66 -22.50
C CYS A 87 23.06 13.76 -21.57
N ILE A 88 23.18 13.58 -20.27
CA ILE A 88 22.59 14.46 -19.25
C ILE A 88 23.07 15.92 -19.38
N ASN A 89 24.29 16.14 -19.86
CA ASN A 89 24.84 17.48 -20.06
C ASN A 89 24.25 18.22 -21.27
N MET A 90 23.48 17.53 -22.11
CA MET A 90 22.75 18.16 -23.22
C MET A 90 21.38 18.68 -22.78
N LEU A 91 20.87 18.23 -21.63
CA LEU A 91 19.57 18.66 -21.09
C LEU A 91 19.60 20.14 -20.69
N ASP A 92 18.49 20.82 -20.93
CA ASP A 92 18.24 22.12 -20.29
C ASP A 92 18.13 21.95 -18.77
N ASP A 93 18.29 23.05 -18.02
CA ASP A 93 18.32 22.99 -16.55
C ASP A 93 17.04 22.38 -15.96
N PHE A 94 15.90 22.61 -16.62
CA PHE A 94 14.61 22.13 -16.18
C PHE A 94 14.47 20.61 -16.37
N ASP A 95 14.66 20.11 -17.60
CA ASP A 95 14.59 18.69 -17.92
C ASP A 95 15.65 17.90 -17.13
N ARG A 96 16.84 18.47 -16.93
CA ARG A 96 17.90 17.88 -16.11
C ARG A 96 17.47 17.72 -14.66
N LEU A 97 16.87 18.76 -14.08
CA LEU A 97 16.38 18.72 -12.70
C LEU A 97 15.32 17.63 -12.53
N PHE A 98 14.34 17.56 -13.43
CA PHE A 98 13.26 16.58 -13.34
C PHE A 98 13.72 15.15 -13.61
N PHE A 99 14.61 14.94 -14.58
CA PHE A 99 15.21 13.63 -14.82
C PHE A 99 15.99 13.14 -13.58
N LEU A 100 16.83 14.00 -13.00
CA LEU A 100 17.56 13.68 -11.77
C LEU A 100 16.62 13.44 -10.59
N PHE A 101 15.59 14.28 -10.43
CA PHE A 101 14.57 14.08 -9.41
C PHE A 101 13.90 12.71 -9.53
N SER A 102 13.45 12.32 -10.72
CA SER A 102 12.84 11.00 -10.94
C SER A 102 13.83 9.86 -10.70
N LEU A 103 15.09 10.04 -11.10
CA LEU A 103 16.15 9.05 -10.88
C LEU A 103 16.43 8.85 -9.38
N PHE A 104 16.60 9.94 -8.62
CA PHE A 104 16.77 9.88 -7.17
C PHE A 104 15.53 9.34 -6.47
N SER A 105 14.32 9.71 -6.90
CA SER A 105 13.06 9.17 -6.39
C SER A 105 13.01 7.65 -6.56
N PHE A 106 13.41 7.14 -7.74
CA PHE A 106 13.52 5.70 -7.99
C PHE A 106 14.52 5.04 -7.04
N PHE A 107 15.73 5.59 -6.90
CA PHE A 107 16.75 5.01 -6.01
C PHE A 107 16.37 5.05 -4.53
N ILE A 108 15.73 6.12 -4.06
CA ILE A 108 15.21 6.21 -2.69
C ILE A 108 14.11 5.15 -2.48
N SER A 109 13.18 5.03 -3.42
CA SER A 109 12.10 4.03 -3.34
C SER A 109 12.65 2.61 -3.34
N ALA A 110 13.62 2.31 -4.22
CA ALA A 110 14.29 1.01 -4.29
C ALA A 110 15.12 0.74 -3.03
N TYR A 111 15.80 1.75 -2.50
CA TYR A 111 16.53 1.65 -1.24
C TYR A 111 15.59 1.27 -0.09
N LEU A 112 14.43 1.94 0.02
CA LEU A 112 13.45 1.60 1.05
C LEU A 112 12.95 0.16 0.89
N LEU A 113 12.66 -0.31 -0.32
CA LEU A 113 12.20 -1.69 -0.56
C LEU A 113 13.26 -2.75 -0.25
N ILE A 114 14.53 -2.48 -0.53
CA ILE A 114 15.61 -3.45 -0.34
C ILE A 114 16.06 -3.48 1.13
N PHE A 115 16.14 -2.31 1.76
CA PHE A 115 16.80 -2.16 3.05
C PHE A 115 15.84 -2.01 4.23
N THR A 116 14.52 -2.02 4.02
CA THR A 116 13.55 -1.93 5.12
C THR A 116 12.68 -3.18 5.18
N LYS A 117 12.33 -3.61 6.40
CA LYS A 117 11.44 -4.76 6.65
C LYS A 117 9.95 -4.44 6.49
N GLU A 118 9.61 -3.18 6.20
CA GLU A 118 8.23 -2.83 5.93
C GLU A 118 7.78 -3.58 4.67
N ASN A 119 6.59 -4.21 4.71
CA ASN A 119 5.98 -4.87 3.55
C ASN A 119 5.45 -3.80 2.57
N VAL A 120 6.35 -2.95 2.11
CA VAL A 120 6.12 -1.91 1.13
C VAL A 120 5.96 -2.63 -0.21
N SER A 121 4.76 -2.55 -0.80
CA SER A 121 4.51 -3.05 -2.14
C SER A 121 5.38 -2.30 -3.17
N ALA A 122 5.80 -2.90 -4.30
CA ALA A 122 6.45 -2.10 -5.33
C ALA A 122 5.53 -1.09 -6.03
N MET A 123 4.25 -1.00 -5.63
CA MET A 123 3.41 0.16 -5.93
C MET A 123 4.09 1.48 -5.61
N TYR A 124 4.96 1.52 -4.60
CA TYR A 124 5.72 2.74 -4.25
C TYR A 124 6.85 3.06 -5.25
N LEU A 125 7.32 2.08 -6.04
CA LEU A 125 8.22 2.33 -7.17
C LEU A 125 7.49 2.87 -8.39
N THR A 126 6.20 2.58 -8.53
CA THR A 126 5.46 2.86 -9.76
C THR A 126 5.45 4.34 -10.15
N PRO A 127 5.19 5.32 -9.25
CA PRO A 127 5.28 6.74 -9.59
C PRO A 127 6.67 7.13 -10.10
N SER A 128 7.71 6.62 -9.45
CA SER A 128 9.11 6.89 -9.81
C SER A 128 9.47 6.30 -11.17
N ILE A 129 9.04 5.07 -11.47
CA ILE A 129 9.26 4.42 -12.77
C ILE A 129 8.55 5.20 -13.88
N TYR A 130 7.26 5.54 -13.71
CA TYR A 130 6.52 6.31 -14.71
C TYR A 130 7.12 7.68 -14.94
N ALA A 131 7.46 8.41 -13.88
CA ALA A 131 8.11 9.70 -14.01
C ALA A 131 9.46 9.57 -14.72
N LEU A 132 10.27 8.55 -14.40
CA LEU A 132 11.55 8.31 -15.04
C LEU A 132 11.40 7.98 -16.52
N THR A 133 10.48 7.07 -16.88
CA THR A 133 10.20 6.72 -18.28
C THR A 133 9.68 7.92 -19.06
N PHE A 134 8.77 8.72 -18.49
CA PHE A 134 8.28 9.95 -19.10
C PHE A 134 9.42 10.91 -19.47
N TRP A 135 10.30 11.22 -18.53
CA TRP A 135 11.39 12.17 -18.76
C TRP A 135 12.47 11.64 -19.71
N CYS A 136 12.81 10.36 -19.64
CA CYS A 136 13.72 9.76 -20.62
C CYS A 136 13.19 9.88 -22.05
N CYS A 137 11.87 9.83 -22.21
CA CYS A 137 11.24 9.95 -23.52
C CYS A 137 11.16 11.39 -24.01
N ILE A 138 10.82 12.34 -23.14
CA ILE A 138 10.92 13.78 -23.46
C ILE A 138 12.34 14.12 -23.90
N PHE A 139 13.35 13.62 -23.17
CA PHE A 139 14.74 13.78 -23.53
C PHE A 139 15.02 13.23 -24.93
N TRP A 140 14.61 12.00 -25.20
CA TRP A 140 14.80 11.38 -26.51
C TRP A 140 14.09 12.16 -27.63
N PHE A 141 12.87 12.64 -27.42
CA PHE A 141 12.14 13.43 -28.43
C PHE A 141 12.78 14.80 -28.70
N LYS A 142 13.24 15.50 -27.65
CA LYS A 142 13.83 16.85 -27.77
C LYS A 142 15.23 16.81 -28.40
N TYR A 143 16.07 15.87 -27.96
CA TYR A 143 17.51 15.91 -28.23
C TYR A 143 17.98 14.95 -29.31
N TYR A 144 17.14 14.01 -29.72
CA TYR A 144 17.39 13.23 -30.93
C TYR A 144 17.01 14.05 -32.18
N LYS A 145 17.75 15.16 -32.37
CA LYS A 145 17.44 16.21 -33.33
C LYS A 145 18.13 16.06 -34.68
N HIS A 146 18.88 14.99 -34.94
CA HIS A 146 19.66 14.90 -36.18
C HIS A 146 19.58 13.60 -37.01
N ASN A 147 19.22 12.43 -36.45
CA ASN A 147 19.34 11.14 -37.18
C ASN A 147 18.17 10.15 -37.05
N VAL A 148 17.08 10.50 -36.36
CA VAL A 148 15.90 9.63 -36.21
C VAL A 148 14.78 10.16 -37.10
N GLY A 149 14.37 9.34 -38.06
CA GLY A 149 13.28 9.63 -38.95
C GLY A 149 11.93 9.71 -38.23
N LYS A 150 10.91 10.18 -38.95
CA LYS A 150 9.54 10.27 -38.44
C LYS A 150 9.01 8.89 -37.98
N LYS A 151 9.50 7.79 -38.57
CA LYS A 151 9.06 6.42 -38.28
C LYS A 151 9.51 5.95 -36.90
N GLU A 152 10.76 6.21 -36.54
CA GLU A 152 11.36 5.83 -35.26
C GLU A 152 10.71 6.60 -34.11
N LYS A 153 10.35 7.87 -34.33
CA LYS A 153 9.55 8.67 -33.38
C LYS A 153 8.17 8.07 -33.14
N ILE A 154 7.49 7.64 -34.20
CA ILE A 154 6.18 6.97 -34.11
C ILE A 154 6.30 5.64 -33.37
N ILE A 155 7.33 4.84 -33.67
CA ILE A 155 7.56 3.55 -32.99
C ILE A 155 7.78 3.77 -31.49
N LEU A 156 8.63 4.73 -31.10
CA LEU A 156 8.86 5.02 -29.68
C LEU A 156 7.58 5.51 -28.99
N LEU A 157 6.82 6.40 -29.63
CA LEU A 157 5.55 6.88 -29.10
C LEU A 157 4.55 5.71 -28.92
N SER A 158 4.46 4.81 -29.89
CA SER A 158 3.61 3.62 -29.82
C SER A 158 4.04 2.68 -28.69
N ILE A 159 5.35 2.45 -28.51
CA ILE A 159 5.87 1.66 -27.39
C ILE A 159 5.50 2.30 -26.06
N LEU A 160 5.54 3.64 -25.95
CA LEU A 160 5.19 4.35 -24.73
C LEU A 160 3.70 4.31 -24.43
N ILE A 161 2.87 4.56 -25.44
CA ILE A 161 1.42 4.44 -25.28
C ILE A 161 1.08 3.01 -24.86
N PHE A 162 1.69 2.02 -25.49
CA PHE A 162 1.53 0.62 -25.10
C PHE A 162 1.99 0.37 -23.66
N PHE A 163 3.16 0.86 -23.27
CA PHE A 163 3.67 0.76 -21.90
C PHE A 163 2.70 1.35 -20.88
N TYR A 164 2.25 2.60 -21.07
CA TYR A 164 1.34 3.26 -20.14
C TYR A 164 -0.02 2.58 -20.09
N LEU A 165 -0.59 2.16 -21.23
CA LEU A 165 -1.87 1.44 -21.25
C LEU A 165 -1.76 0.04 -20.63
N PHE A 166 -0.67 -0.68 -20.89
CA PHE A 166 -0.45 -2.01 -20.36
C PHE A 166 -0.22 -1.96 -18.85
N SER A 167 0.69 -1.10 -18.39
CA SER A 167 0.92 -0.90 -16.96
C SER A 167 -0.30 -0.31 -16.24
N TRP A 168 -1.08 0.59 -16.86
CA TRP A 168 -2.36 1.05 -16.32
C TRP A 168 -3.35 -0.10 -16.13
N LYS A 169 -3.52 -0.97 -17.13
CA LYS A 169 -4.40 -2.14 -17.02
C LYS A 169 -3.98 -3.04 -15.86
N ASN A 170 -2.67 -3.30 -15.72
CA ASN A 170 -2.14 -4.16 -14.66
C ASN A 170 -2.29 -3.50 -13.27
N MET A 171 -2.07 -2.19 -13.15
CA MET A 171 -2.37 -1.47 -11.91
C MET A 171 -3.88 -1.51 -11.60
N TYR A 172 -4.72 -1.29 -12.60
CA TYR A 172 -6.18 -1.30 -12.44
C TYR A 172 -6.67 -2.66 -11.92
N SER A 173 -6.19 -3.78 -12.47
CA SER A 173 -6.59 -5.10 -11.97
C SER A 173 -6.16 -5.32 -10.52
N VAL A 174 -4.95 -4.88 -10.14
CA VAL A 174 -4.48 -5.00 -8.76
C VAL A 174 -5.28 -4.07 -7.81
N PHE A 175 -5.70 -2.89 -8.26
CA PHE A 175 -6.36 -1.93 -7.39
C PHE A 175 -7.88 -2.04 -7.31
N VAL A 176 -8.53 -2.54 -8.36
CA VAL A 176 -9.98 -2.47 -8.50
C VAL A 176 -10.62 -3.83 -8.39
N ASP A 177 -10.04 -4.89 -8.95
CA ASP A 177 -10.68 -6.21 -8.87
C ASP A 177 -10.52 -6.78 -7.45
N GLU A 178 -9.32 -6.74 -6.87
CA GLU A 178 -9.08 -7.20 -5.49
C GLU A 178 -9.79 -6.33 -4.42
N ARG A 179 -9.93 -5.03 -4.66
CA ARG A 179 -10.59 -4.13 -3.68
C ARG A 179 -12.09 -4.01 -3.85
N ARG A 180 -12.66 -4.40 -4.99
CA ARG A 180 -14.13 -4.41 -5.16
C ARG A 180 -14.79 -5.46 -4.29
N GLU A 181 -14.20 -6.65 -4.18
CA GLU A 181 -14.71 -7.70 -3.29
C GLU A 181 -14.68 -7.19 -1.83
N ILE A 182 -13.54 -6.66 -1.39
CA ILE A 182 -13.38 -6.07 -0.05
C ILE A 182 -14.40 -4.94 0.22
N VAL A 183 -14.68 -4.07 -0.75
CA VAL A 183 -15.64 -2.96 -0.58
C VAL A 183 -17.09 -3.48 -0.51
N LEU A 184 -17.47 -4.40 -1.40
CA LEU A 184 -18.82 -4.97 -1.40
C LEU A 184 -19.13 -5.75 -0.11
N GLU A 185 -18.14 -6.41 0.47
CA GLU A 185 -18.28 -7.16 1.71
C GLU A 185 -18.27 -6.24 2.95
N GLN A 186 -17.59 -5.09 2.88
CA GLN A 186 -17.65 -4.05 3.92
C GLN A 186 -19.03 -3.41 4.03
N ASP A 187 -19.78 -3.29 2.93
CA ASP A 187 -21.15 -2.76 2.95
C ASP A 187 -22.07 -3.66 3.78
N ILE A 188 -21.94 -4.99 3.65
CA ILE A 188 -22.71 -5.97 4.43
C ILE A 188 -22.37 -5.86 5.92
N VAL A 189 -21.09 -5.73 6.28
CA VAL A 189 -20.66 -5.50 7.66
C VAL A 189 -21.32 -4.23 8.21
N LEU A 190 -21.31 -3.13 7.46
CA LEU A 190 -21.92 -1.87 7.88
C LEU A 190 -23.44 -1.98 8.07
N GLU A 191 -24.14 -2.68 7.19
CA GLU A 191 -25.57 -2.94 7.33
C GLU A 191 -25.87 -3.68 8.63
N VAL A 192 -25.16 -4.78 8.90
CA VAL A 192 -25.33 -5.56 10.14
C VAL A 192 -25.07 -4.71 11.38
N LEU A 193 -24.01 -3.91 11.38
CA LEU A 193 -23.65 -3.07 12.53
C LEU A 193 -24.69 -1.96 12.78
N LYS A 194 -25.22 -1.35 11.70
CA LYS A 194 -26.29 -0.34 11.78
C LYS A 194 -27.61 -0.94 12.25
N GLU A 195 -28.00 -2.09 11.72
CA GLU A 195 -29.24 -2.79 12.11
C GLU A 195 -29.24 -3.19 13.58
N LYS A 196 -28.09 -3.59 14.12
CA LYS A 196 -27.91 -3.92 15.53
C LYS A 196 -27.68 -2.71 16.43
N GLY A 197 -27.51 -1.52 15.86
CA GLY A 197 -27.37 -0.26 16.60
C GLY A 197 -26.06 -0.14 17.36
N TYR A 198 -24.96 -0.70 16.84
CA TYR A 198 -23.65 -0.48 17.45
C TYR A 198 -23.11 0.91 17.11
N GLU A 199 -22.49 1.53 18.11
CA GLU A 199 -21.82 2.83 17.95
C GLU A 199 -20.30 2.71 18.02
N TYR A 200 -19.76 1.63 18.63
CA TYR A 200 -18.34 1.46 18.86
C TYR A 200 -17.88 -0.01 18.82
N GLY A 201 -16.66 -0.24 18.31
CA GLY A 201 -16.06 -1.56 18.25
C GLY A 201 -14.58 -1.59 17.92
N TYR A 202 -14.11 -2.77 17.55
CA TYR A 202 -12.71 -3.04 17.21
C TYR A 202 -12.61 -3.81 15.90
N ALA A 203 -11.59 -3.48 15.12
CA ALA A 203 -11.18 -4.29 13.98
C ALA A 203 -9.71 -4.02 13.67
N THR A 204 -9.09 -4.82 12.81
CA THR A 204 -7.73 -4.51 12.37
C THR A 204 -7.71 -3.30 11.44
N PHE A 205 -6.53 -2.69 11.27
CA PHE A 205 -6.37 -1.38 10.63
C PHE A 205 -7.09 -1.25 9.28
N TRP A 206 -7.04 -2.30 8.45
CA TRP A 206 -7.62 -2.29 7.11
C TRP A 206 -9.15 -2.41 7.08
N HIS A 207 -9.81 -2.71 8.20
CA HIS A 207 -11.26 -2.82 8.31
C HIS A 207 -11.85 -1.70 9.18
N SER A 208 -11.18 -1.37 10.27
CA SER A 208 -11.66 -0.43 11.28
C SER A 208 -11.86 1.00 10.74
N MET A 209 -10.86 1.56 10.06
CA MET A 209 -10.96 2.92 9.52
C MET A 209 -11.95 3.02 8.35
N PRO A 210 -12.01 2.05 7.41
CA PRO A 210 -13.08 2.02 6.42
C PRO A 210 -14.49 1.97 7.02
N ILE A 211 -14.74 1.15 8.05
CA ILE A 211 -16.04 1.11 8.76
C ILE A 211 -16.40 2.49 9.32
N THR A 212 -15.44 3.14 9.98
CA THR A 212 -15.65 4.47 10.56
C THR A 212 -15.94 5.52 9.48
N ALA A 213 -15.18 5.51 8.39
CA ALA A 213 -15.36 6.45 7.29
C ALA A 213 -16.68 6.22 6.53
N ALA A 214 -17.03 4.97 6.22
CA ALA A 214 -18.21 4.62 5.43
C ALA A 214 -19.52 4.69 6.24
N SER A 215 -19.44 4.72 7.57
CA SER A 215 -20.57 5.05 8.44
C SER A 215 -20.75 6.56 8.67
N ASP A 216 -20.01 7.43 7.98
CA ASP A 216 -19.96 8.87 8.24
C ASP A 216 -19.68 9.18 9.73
N PHE A 217 -18.75 8.43 10.33
CA PHE A 217 -18.37 8.52 11.75
C PHE A 217 -19.50 8.20 12.75
N GLN A 218 -20.58 7.55 12.32
CA GLN A 218 -21.64 7.10 13.23
C GLN A 218 -21.27 5.81 13.97
N ILE A 219 -20.40 4.99 13.38
CA ILE A 219 -19.89 3.75 13.97
C ILE A 219 -18.39 3.89 14.06
N GLU A 220 -17.89 4.07 15.28
CA GLU A 220 -16.47 4.21 15.53
C GLU A 220 -15.81 2.84 15.71
N SER A 221 -14.63 2.66 15.13
CA SER A 221 -13.86 1.44 15.30
C SER A 221 -12.42 1.76 15.70
N THR A 222 -11.93 1.02 16.69
CA THR A 222 -10.56 1.13 17.18
C THR A 222 -9.67 0.09 16.53
N ASN A 223 -8.56 0.57 15.96
CA ASN A 223 -7.59 -0.27 15.29
C ASN A 223 -6.81 -1.13 16.29
N ILE A 224 -6.88 -2.44 16.12
CA ILE A 224 -6.05 -3.42 16.84
C ILE A 224 -5.16 -4.21 15.88
N SER A 225 -4.08 -4.77 16.41
CA SER A 225 -3.28 -5.80 15.76
C SER A 225 -3.32 -7.04 16.64
N ILE A 226 -3.56 -8.19 16.03
CA ILE A 226 -3.74 -9.45 16.72
C ILE A 226 -2.42 -10.22 16.59
N VAL A 227 -1.86 -10.64 17.73
CA VAL A 227 -0.70 -11.54 17.79
C VAL A 227 -1.00 -12.70 18.73
N GLU A 228 -0.14 -13.71 18.78
CA GLU A 228 -0.38 -14.89 19.62
C GLU A 228 -0.48 -14.58 21.12
N GLU A 229 0.20 -13.54 21.61
CA GLU A 229 0.24 -13.16 23.02
C GLU A 229 -0.94 -12.28 23.47
N GLY A 230 -1.65 -11.65 22.53
CA GLY A 230 -2.65 -10.63 22.84
C GLY A 230 -2.95 -9.69 21.68
N PHE A 231 -3.58 -8.56 22.01
CA PHE A 231 -3.88 -7.50 21.06
C PHE A 231 -3.00 -6.27 21.33
N TYR A 232 -2.48 -5.65 20.28
CA TYR A 232 -1.83 -4.34 20.38
C TYR A 232 -2.70 -3.27 19.77
N TYR A 233 -2.66 -2.07 20.35
CA TYR A 233 -3.27 -0.91 19.72
C TYR A 233 -2.49 -0.46 18.50
N TYR A 234 -3.12 -0.47 17.32
CA TYR A 234 -2.52 0.01 16.08
C TYR A 234 -2.90 1.46 15.83
N ARG A 235 -2.15 2.39 16.44
CA ARG A 235 -2.51 3.82 16.52
C ARG A 235 -2.36 4.61 15.21
N TRP A 236 -2.01 4.01 14.08
CA TRP A 236 -1.80 4.76 12.84
C TRP A 236 -3.11 5.33 12.30
N LEU A 237 -3.14 6.64 12.02
CA LEU A 237 -4.26 7.35 11.38
C LEU A 237 -5.59 7.28 12.13
N SER A 238 -5.57 7.09 13.45
CA SER A 238 -6.76 7.01 14.30
C SER A 238 -6.74 8.07 15.41
N PRO A 239 -7.89 8.56 15.89
CA PRO A 239 -7.95 9.47 17.04
C PRO A 239 -7.26 8.85 18.27
N LYS A 240 -6.53 9.66 19.04
CA LYS A 240 -5.82 9.16 20.23
C LYS A 240 -6.76 8.73 21.35
N GLU A 241 -7.91 9.41 21.46
CA GLU A 241 -8.92 9.16 22.49
C GLU A 241 -9.53 7.75 22.42
N TYR A 242 -9.57 7.14 21.23
CA TYR A 242 -10.02 5.76 21.01
C TYR A 242 -9.22 4.72 21.82
N TYR A 243 -8.02 5.10 22.26
CA TYR A 243 -7.10 4.24 23.00
C TYR A 243 -7.16 4.44 24.52
N ASP A 244 -8.02 5.33 25.00
CA ASP A 244 -8.26 5.51 26.42
C ASP A 244 -9.17 4.38 26.93
N LYS A 245 -8.78 3.72 28.03
CA LYS A 245 -9.51 2.55 28.58
C LYS A 245 -10.96 2.89 29.00
N ASP A 246 -11.24 4.18 29.23
CA ASP A 246 -12.55 4.70 29.61
C ASP A 246 -13.32 5.33 28.44
N TYR A 247 -12.79 5.29 27.21
CA TYR A 247 -13.42 5.93 26.04
C TYR A 247 -14.84 5.42 25.78
N TYR A 248 -15.03 4.10 25.86
CA TYR A 248 -16.32 3.46 25.65
C TYR A 248 -16.62 2.42 26.74
N ARG A 249 -17.90 2.25 27.10
CA ARG A 249 -18.35 1.28 28.10
C ARG A 249 -19.57 0.51 27.59
N GLY A 250 -19.57 -0.80 27.79
CA GLY A 250 -20.66 -1.68 27.38
C GLY A 250 -20.21 -2.67 26.30
N ASN A 251 -21.19 -3.20 25.57
CA ASN A 251 -20.93 -4.17 24.52
C ASN A 251 -20.37 -3.48 23.27
N VAL A 252 -19.40 -4.12 22.66
CA VAL A 252 -18.67 -3.68 21.48
C VAL A 252 -18.74 -4.76 20.42
N PHE A 253 -18.70 -4.35 19.16
CA PHE A 253 -18.48 -5.30 18.08
C PHE A 253 -16.98 -5.57 17.89
N VAL A 254 -16.65 -6.74 17.37
CA VAL A 254 -15.34 -7.04 16.79
C VAL A 254 -15.55 -7.58 15.38
N VAL A 255 -15.00 -6.89 14.37
CA VAL A 255 -14.99 -7.38 12.98
C VAL A 255 -13.64 -8.03 12.68
N LEU A 256 -13.69 -9.26 12.17
CA LEU A 256 -12.51 -10.04 11.79
C LEU A 256 -12.65 -10.53 10.35
N HIS A 257 -11.56 -10.44 9.60
CA HIS A 257 -11.41 -11.18 8.35
C HIS A 257 -11.19 -12.68 8.64
N GLU A 258 -11.50 -13.56 7.69
CA GLU A 258 -11.34 -15.02 7.82
C GLU A 258 -9.95 -15.43 8.30
N SER A 259 -8.91 -14.75 7.81
CA SER A 259 -7.51 -14.99 8.18
C SER A 259 -7.17 -14.61 9.62
N GLU A 260 -8.00 -13.82 10.29
CA GLU A 260 -7.76 -13.28 11.63
C GLU A 260 -8.49 -14.08 12.72
N LYS A 261 -9.56 -14.79 12.34
CA LYS A 261 -10.49 -15.47 13.25
C LYS A 261 -9.82 -16.50 14.15
N GLU A 262 -8.99 -17.37 13.58
CA GLU A 262 -8.31 -18.43 14.34
C GLU A 262 -7.37 -17.83 15.40
N LEU A 263 -6.58 -16.83 15.00
CA LEU A 263 -5.64 -16.17 15.89
C LEU A 263 -6.37 -15.40 17.01
N PHE A 264 -7.44 -14.67 16.67
CA PHE A 264 -8.27 -13.96 17.65
C PHE A 264 -8.85 -14.92 18.70
N ASN A 265 -9.46 -16.02 18.25
CA ASN A 265 -10.03 -17.04 19.14
C ASN A 265 -8.97 -17.70 20.02
N GLY A 266 -7.77 -17.92 19.48
CA GLY A 266 -6.61 -18.41 20.24
C GLY A 266 -6.21 -17.46 21.37
N VAL A 267 -6.23 -16.15 21.14
CA VAL A 267 -5.96 -15.15 22.18
C VAL A 267 -7.03 -15.16 23.27
N LEU A 268 -8.31 -15.22 22.90
CA LEU A 268 -9.41 -15.28 23.87
C LEU A 268 -9.27 -16.51 24.78
N ALA A 269 -9.01 -17.68 24.18
CA ALA A 269 -8.82 -18.92 24.92
C ALA A 269 -7.62 -18.84 25.90
N LYS A 270 -6.48 -18.25 25.48
CA LYS A 270 -5.31 -18.05 26.36
C LYS A 270 -5.57 -17.09 27.52
N LYS A 271 -6.58 -16.22 27.41
CA LYS A 271 -6.97 -15.25 28.44
C LYS A 271 -8.16 -15.71 29.28
N ASP A 272 -8.56 -16.98 29.14
CA ASP A 272 -9.73 -17.58 29.79
C ASP A 272 -11.04 -16.81 29.51
N ILE A 273 -11.16 -16.26 28.30
CA ILE A 273 -12.37 -15.56 27.83
C ILE A 273 -13.15 -16.53 26.95
N GLN A 274 -14.44 -16.71 27.25
CA GLN A 274 -15.33 -17.52 26.44
C GLN A 274 -15.48 -16.90 25.05
N ILE A 275 -15.23 -17.70 24.02
CA ILE A 275 -15.46 -17.29 22.63
C ILE A 275 -16.99 -17.14 22.46
N PRO A 276 -17.49 -15.94 22.11
CA PRO A 276 -18.91 -15.71 21.92
C PRO A 276 -19.40 -16.34 20.62
N ASP A 277 -20.70 -16.58 20.51
CA ASP A 277 -21.32 -16.90 19.24
C ASP A 277 -21.22 -15.70 18.29
N ALA A 278 -20.90 -15.97 17.02
CA ALA A 278 -20.84 -14.92 16.01
C ALA A 278 -22.25 -14.34 15.77
N ILE A 279 -22.35 -13.01 15.78
CA ILE A 279 -23.61 -12.32 15.44
C ILE A 279 -23.81 -12.25 13.93
N PHE A 280 -22.73 -12.43 13.17
CA PHE A 280 -22.69 -12.54 11.71
C PHE A 280 -21.44 -13.32 11.30
N ASP A 281 -21.57 -14.19 10.31
CA ASP A 281 -20.48 -14.97 9.73
C ASP A 281 -20.89 -15.41 8.31
N ASP A 282 -20.23 -14.87 7.29
CA ASP A 282 -20.45 -15.26 5.87
C ASP A 282 -19.29 -16.09 5.30
N GLY A 283 -18.34 -16.48 6.16
CA GLY A 283 -17.12 -17.16 5.78
C GLY A 283 -15.96 -16.23 5.43
N PHE A 284 -16.21 -14.97 5.08
CA PHE A 284 -15.17 -13.98 4.78
C PHE A 284 -14.98 -12.97 5.94
N TYR A 285 -16.08 -12.47 6.49
CA TYR A 285 -16.11 -11.68 7.71
C TYR A 285 -16.84 -12.42 8.83
N THR A 286 -16.31 -12.29 10.04
CA THR A 286 -16.97 -12.70 11.27
C THR A 286 -17.11 -11.50 12.19
N ILE A 287 -18.31 -11.31 12.74
CA ILE A 287 -18.58 -10.27 13.73
C ILE A 287 -18.94 -10.93 15.06
N TYR A 288 -18.27 -10.50 16.13
CA TYR A 288 -18.57 -10.89 17.51
C TYR A 288 -19.14 -9.70 18.30
N GLU A 289 -20.03 -9.99 19.25
CA GLU A 289 -20.40 -9.05 20.31
C GLU A 289 -19.68 -9.44 21.60
N MET A 290 -19.03 -8.50 22.26
CA MET A 290 -18.26 -8.74 23.49
C MET A 290 -18.38 -7.57 24.46
N ASP A 291 -18.18 -7.80 25.77
CA ASP A 291 -17.98 -6.69 26.71
C ASP A 291 -16.62 -6.04 26.42
N ASN A 292 -16.59 -4.70 26.31
CA ASN A 292 -15.35 -3.96 26.09
C ASN A 292 -14.24 -4.33 27.09
N LYS A 293 -14.60 -4.67 28.33
CA LYS A 293 -13.64 -5.11 29.35
C LYS A 293 -12.87 -6.36 28.96
N ASP A 294 -13.51 -7.28 28.23
CA ASP A 294 -12.88 -8.52 27.81
C ASP A 294 -11.87 -8.26 26.69
N ILE A 295 -12.18 -7.35 25.76
CA ILE A 295 -11.20 -6.88 24.77
C ILE A 295 -10.02 -6.21 25.46
N ILE A 296 -10.26 -5.29 26.41
CA ILE A 296 -9.20 -4.58 27.13
C ILE A 296 -8.27 -5.54 27.90
N LYS A 297 -8.77 -6.66 28.44
CA LYS A 297 -7.92 -7.68 29.09
C LYS A 297 -6.97 -8.40 28.13
N CYS A 298 -7.36 -8.50 26.86
CA CYS A 298 -6.52 -9.07 25.81
C CYS A 298 -5.46 -8.08 25.32
N ILE A 299 -5.59 -6.78 25.61
CA ILE A 299 -4.63 -5.78 25.18
C ILE A 299 -3.35 -5.88 26.00
N ILE A 300 -2.23 -5.95 25.28
CA ILE A 300 -0.88 -5.99 25.82
C ILE A 300 -0.20 -4.63 25.60
N GLU A 301 0.42 -4.11 26.66
CA GLU A 301 1.12 -2.81 26.70
C GLU A 301 2.57 -2.91 26.23
#